data_AF-A0A1C5XDI3-F1
#
_entry.id   AF-A0A1C5XDI3-F1
#
_cell.length_a   1.000
_cell.length_b   1.000
_cell.length_c   1.000
_cell.angle_alpha   90.00
_cell.angle_beta   90.00
_cell.angle_gamma   90.00
#
_symmetry.space_group_name_H-M   'P 1'
#
loop_
_entity.id
_entity.type
_entity.pdbx_description
1 polymer ?
#
loop_
_entity_poly.entity_id
_entity_poly.type
_entity_poly.pdbx_seq_one_letter_code
_entity_poly.pdbx_strand_id
1 'polypeptide(L)'
;MDKRNSTGLKEEHRDHTPVQGAAATVEPANKKAPRMIVADVLPGGKENAVSAEVLCNRLGFETVREMQKEIARERAAGAVLFSSCQVDGGYFLPGNVQEVRAFIKTLKNWGRNTLLALKSARKLLRQQEDTGDI
;
A
#
# COMPACT_ATOMS: atom_id res chain seq x y z
N MET A 1 9.12 54.23 -31.42
CA MET A 1 7.77 53.76 -31.76
C MET A 1 7.91 52.70 -32.83
N ASP A 2 7.28 51.57 -32.53
CA ASP A 2 6.92 50.41 -33.35
C ASP A 2 8.01 49.55 -34.01
N LYS A 3 8.02 48.31 -33.52
CA LYS A 3 9.02 47.26 -33.67
C LYS A 3 8.67 46.36 -34.87
N ARG A 4 9.67 46.11 -35.70
CA ARG A 4 10.18 44.81 -36.17
C ARG A 4 9.17 43.84 -36.83
N ASN A 5 9.33 43.63 -38.14
CA ASN A 5 9.99 42.47 -38.80
C ASN A 5 9.07 41.23 -38.88
N SER A 6 8.52 40.91 -40.06
CA SER A 6 9.16 40.13 -41.14
C SER A 6 9.44 38.67 -40.75
N THR A 7 8.85 37.75 -41.52
CA THR A 7 9.19 36.34 -41.85
C THR A 7 7.85 35.58 -41.86
N GLY A 8 7.24 35.22 -42.98
CA GLY A 8 7.80 34.49 -44.11
C GLY A 8 7.32 33.04 -44.02
N LEU A 9 6.77 32.52 -45.13
CA LEU A 9 6.52 31.10 -45.45
C LEU A 9 5.18 30.49 -44.94
N LYS A 10 4.20 30.43 -45.84
CA LYS A 10 3.22 29.35 -45.87
C LYS A 10 3.49 28.53 -47.13
N GLU A 11 4.20 27.43 -46.97
CA GLU A 11 4.31 26.40 -48.00
C GLU A 11 3.05 25.53 -47.96
N GLU A 12 2.47 25.33 -49.14
CA GLU A 12 1.48 24.30 -49.38
C GLU A 12 2.14 22.92 -49.30
N HIS A 13 1.51 21.98 -48.60
CA HIS A 13 1.69 20.55 -48.86
C HIS A 13 0.33 19.87 -48.70
N ARG A 14 -0.16 19.35 -49.82
CA ARG A 14 -1.29 18.42 -49.88
C ARG A 14 -0.79 16.99 -49.63
N ASP A 15 -1.76 16.18 -49.22
CA ASP A 15 -1.85 14.73 -49.30
C ASP A 15 -1.09 13.90 -48.27
N HIS A 16 -1.85 13.35 -47.32
CA HIS A 16 -2.22 11.93 -47.31
C HIS A 16 -2.83 11.60 -45.93
N THR A 17 -4.12 11.24 -45.91
CA THR A 17 -4.76 10.64 -44.72
C THR A 17 -4.38 9.16 -44.67
N PRO A 18 -3.64 8.67 -43.65
CA PRO A 18 -3.51 7.25 -43.43
C PRO A 18 -4.76 6.78 -42.69
N VAL A 19 -5.52 5.88 -43.29
CA VAL A 19 -6.55 5.08 -42.62
C VAL A 19 -5.86 4.34 -41.47
N GLN A 20 -6.07 4.80 -40.24
CA GLN A 20 -5.62 4.10 -39.03
C GLN A 20 -6.62 2.98 -38.74
N GLY A 21 -6.08 1.76 -38.75
CA GLY A 21 -6.79 0.52 -38.51
C GLY A 21 -7.51 0.49 -37.18
N ALA A 22 -8.61 -0.26 -37.17
CA ALA A 22 -9.38 -0.60 -35.99
C ALA A 22 -8.44 -1.12 -34.89
N ALA A 23 -8.22 -0.29 -33.87
CA ALA A 23 -7.66 -0.74 -32.62
C ALA A 23 -8.63 -1.77 -32.05
N ALA A 24 -8.18 -3.02 -31.98
CA ALA A 24 -8.89 -4.09 -31.28
C ALA A 24 -9.22 -3.57 -29.87
N THR A 25 -10.49 -3.26 -29.64
CA THR A 25 -11.02 -2.96 -28.32
C THR A 25 -10.99 -4.27 -27.55
N VAL A 26 -9.85 -4.57 -26.93
CA VAL A 26 -9.80 -5.60 -25.90
C VAL A 26 -10.54 -5.00 -24.72
N GLU A 27 -11.82 -5.34 -24.60
CA GLU A 27 -12.64 -5.15 -23.40
C GLU A 27 -11.75 -5.44 -22.17
N PRO A 28 -11.58 -4.50 -21.22
CA PRO A 28 -10.77 -4.76 -20.05
C PRO A 28 -11.46 -5.90 -19.31
N ALA A 29 -10.82 -7.07 -19.32
CA ALA A 29 -11.26 -8.23 -18.56
C ALA A 29 -11.67 -7.74 -17.17
N ASN A 30 -12.96 -7.94 -16.83
CA ASN A 30 -13.59 -7.50 -15.60
C ASN A 30 -12.89 -8.14 -14.40
N LYS A 31 -11.73 -7.60 -14.01
CA LYS A 31 -11.00 -7.99 -12.81
C LYS A 31 -11.76 -7.42 -11.65
N LYS A 32 -12.76 -8.18 -11.18
CA LYS A 32 -13.52 -7.86 -9.97
C LYS A 32 -12.51 -7.54 -8.87
N ALA A 33 -12.54 -6.31 -8.35
CA ALA A 33 -11.63 -5.91 -7.28
C ALA A 33 -11.72 -6.91 -6.12
N PRO A 34 -10.60 -7.25 -5.46
CA PRO A 34 -10.62 -8.18 -4.35
C PRO A 34 -11.56 -7.63 -3.27
N ARG A 35 -12.48 -8.49 -2.80
CA ARG A 35 -13.39 -8.15 -1.69
C ARG A 35 -12.59 -7.89 -0.43
N MET A 36 -12.93 -6.84 0.32
CA MET A 36 -12.21 -6.42 1.53
C MET A 36 -13.15 -6.52 2.75
N ILE A 37 -13.33 -7.73 3.29
CA ILE A 37 -14.32 -7.99 4.35
C ILE A 37 -13.99 -7.26 5.66
N VAL A 38 -12.71 -7.06 5.98
CA VAL A 38 -12.28 -6.35 7.18
C VAL A 38 -12.32 -4.84 6.95
N ALA A 39 -11.76 -4.35 5.84
CA ALA A 39 -11.78 -2.92 5.52
C ALA A 39 -13.21 -2.36 5.46
N ASP A 40 -14.17 -3.13 4.94
CA ASP A 40 -15.56 -2.71 4.78
C ASP A 40 -16.29 -2.45 6.11
N VAL A 41 -15.78 -2.98 7.24
CA VAL A 41 -16.45 -2.86 8.55
C VAL A 41 -15.71 -1.95 9.54
N LEU A 42 -14.47 -1.58 9.25
CA LEU A 42 -13.65 -0.79 10.16
C LEU A 42 -14.02 0.70 10.10
N PRO A 43 -14.16 1.36 11.26
CA PRO A 43 -14.36 2.80 11.31
C PRO A 43 -13.06 3.55 11.00
N GLY A 44 -13.21 4.80 10.55
CA GLY A 44 -12.09 5.73 10.39
C GLY A 44 -11.68 6.39 11.71
N GLY A 45 -10.38 6.65 11.87
CA GLY A 45 -9.82 7.35 13.03
C GLY A 45 -9.39 6.42 14.15
N LYS A 46 -8.24 6.75 14.77
CA LYS A 46 -7.64 5.93 15.84
C LYS A 46 -8.56 5.82 17.07
N GLU A 47 -9.30 6.87 17.36
CA GLU A 47 -10.27 6.94 18.46
C GLU A 47 -11.41 5.92 18.33
N ASN A 48 -11.66 5.43 17.12
CA ASN A 48 -12.71 4.44 16.83
C ASN A 48 -12.16 3.01 16.70
N ALA A 49 -10.92 2.77 17.12
CA ALA A 49 -10.27 1.47 16.95
C ALA A 49 -11.10 0.31 17.52
N VAL A 50 -11.26 -0.75 16.71
CA VAL A 50 -12.01 -1.94 17.07
C VAL A 50 -11.04 -3.02 17.55
N SER A 51 -11.30 -3.59 18.72
CA SER A 51 -10.46 -4.65 19.27
C SER A 51 -10.49 -5.91 18.39
N ALA A 52 -9.44 -6.74 18.47
CA ALA A 52 -9.38 -8.00 17.73
C ALA A 52 -10.55 -8.93 18.05
N GLU A 53 -10.94 -9.00 19.33
CA GLU A 53 -12.04 -9.85 19.80
C GLU A 53 -13.39 -9.39 19.22
N VAL A 54 -13.68 -8.09 19.28
CA VAL A 54 -14.91 -7.53 18.71
C VAL A 54 -14.95 -7.78 17.20
N LEU A 55 -13.83 -7.62 16.51
CA LEU A 55 -13.75 -7.84 15.07
C LEU A 55 -13.93 -9.31 14.69
N CYS A 56 -13.39 -10.25 15.47
CA CYS A 56 -13.62 -11.69 15.28
C CYS A 56 -15.11 -12.02 15.44
N ASN A 57 -15.73 -11.58 16.53
CA ASN A 57 -17.15 -11.83 16.80
C ASN A 57 -18.05 -11.23 15.71
N ARG A 58 -17.74 -10.01 15.23
CA ARG A 58 -18.52 -9.32 14.20
C ARG A 58 -18.42 -9.97 12.82
N LEU A 59 -17.25 -10.52 12.47
CA LEU A 59 -16.98 -11.09 11.15
C LEU A 59 -17.07 -12.61 11.11
N GLY A 60 -17.26 -13.27 12.25
CA GLY A 60 -17.38 -14.72 12.35
C GLY A 60 -16.05 -15.47 12.22
N PHE A 61 -14.93 -14.87 12.61
CA PHE A 61 -13.64 -15.59 12.69
C PHE A 61 -13.58 -16.43 13.96
N GLU A 62 -13.18 -17.70 13.85
CA GLU A 62 -13.05 -18.59 15.00
C GLU A 62 -11.86 -18.19 15.88
N THR A 63 -10.82 -17.62 15.27
CA THR A 63 -9.61 -17.18 15.99
C THR A 63 -9.10 -15.82 15.52
N VAL A 64 -8.44 -15.10 16.45
CA VAL A 64 -7.70 -13.87 16.14
C VAL A 64 -6.64 -14.10 15.06
N ARG A 65 -6.05 -15.31 15.01
CA ARG A 65 -5.04 -15.66 14.01
C ARG A 65 -5.62 -15.69 12.59
N GLU A 66 -6.83 -16.19 12.42
CA GLU A 66 -7.53 -16.19 11.13
C GLU A 66 -7.90 -14.80 10.68
N MET A 67 -8.46 -14.00 11.59
CA MET A 67 -8.73 -12.58 11.35
C MET A 67 -7.45 -11.84 10.91
N GLN A 68 -6.31 -12.09 11.58
CA GLN A 68 -5.02 -11.48 11.22
C GLN A 68 -4.50 -11.95 9.85
N LYS A 69 -4.74 -13.21 9.45
CA LYS A 69 -4.41 -13.69 8.10
C LYS A 69 -5.22 -12.94 7.05
N GLU A 70 -6.51 -12.70 7.31
CA GLU A 70 -7.35 -11.93 6.40
C GLU A 70 -6.89 -10.47 6.30
N ILE A 71 -6.58 -9.83 7.44
CA ILE A 71 -6.00 -8.48 7.44
C ILE A 71 -4.70 -8.43 6.63
N ALA A 72 -3.84 -9.45 6.74
CA ALA A 72 -2.63 -9.54 5.95
C ALA A 72 -2.92 -9.68 4.45
N ARG A 73 -3.92 -10.51 4.08
CA ARG A 73 -4.40 -10.66 2.70
C ARG A 73 -4.90 -9.34 2.13
N GLU A 74 -5.73 -8.61 2.87
CA GLU A 74 -6.27 -7.32 2.44
C GLU A 74 -5.18 -6.25 2.33
N ARG A 75 -4.25 -6.19 3.28
CA ARG A 75 -3.08 -5.30 3.20
C ARG A 75 -2.22 -5.61 1.96
N ALA A 76 -2.00 -6.89 1.66
CA ALA A 76 -1.28 -7.31 0.45
C ALA A 76 -2.04 -6.94 -0.84
N ALA A 77 -3.37 -6.90 -0.77
CA ALA A 77 -4.24 -6.42 -1.85
C ALA A 77 -4.38 -4.88 -1.90
N GLY A 78 -3.70 -4.15 -1.01
CA GLY A 78 -3.62 -2.68 -1.01
C GLY A 78 -4.46 -1.96 0.05
N ALA A 79 -5.16 -2.68 0.94
CA ALA A 79 -5.95 -2.06 2.00
C ALA A 79 -5.06 -1.38 3.05
N VAL A 80 -5.37 -0.12 3.36
CA VAL A 80 -4.63 0.69 4.34
C VAL A 80 -5.26 0.49 5.73
N LEU A 81 -5.07 -0.70 6.30
CA LEU A 81 -5.61 -1.08 7.61
C LEU A 81 -4.61 -0.77 8.72
N PHE A 82 -4.96 0.08 9.66
CA PHE A 82 -4.09 0.42 10.80
C PHE A 82 -4.30 -0.52 11.97
N SER A 83 -3.25 -0.66 12.77
CA SER A 83 -3.28 -1.41 14.04
C SER A 83 -2.54 -0.61 15.09
N SER A 84 -3.16 -0.37 16.24
CA SER A 84 -2.53 0.24 17.41
C SER A 84 -2.18 -0.84 18.42
N CYS A 85 -0.94 -0.85 18.92
CA CYS A 85 -0.49 -1.77 19.97
C CYS A 85 -0.61 -1.16 21.40
N GLN A 86 -1.43 -0.12 21.57
CA GLN A 86 -1.67 0.48 22.89
C GLN A 86 -2.58 -0.44 23.74
N VAL A 87 -2.69 -0.18 25.04
CA VAL A 87 -3.46 -1.03 25.99
C VAL A 87 -4.91 -1.22 25.55
N ASP A 88 -5.53 -0.19 24.96
CA ASP A 88 -6.86 -0.22 24.34
C ASP A 88 -6.78 -0.19 22.79
N GLY A 89 -5.71 -0.76 22.25
CA GLY A 89 -5.42 -0.76 20.83
C GLY A 89 -6.37 -1.64 20.02
N GLY A 90 -6.48 -1.33 18.74
CA GLY A 90 -7.34 -2.06 17.81
C GLY A 90 -7.03 -1.73 16.36
N TYR A 91 -7.94 -2.16 15.50
CA TYR A 91 -7.88 -1.95 14.06
C TYR A 91 -8.81 -0.82 13.63
N PHE A 92 -8.37 -0.02 12.66
CA PHE A 92 -9.13 1.13 12.15
C PHE A 92 -8.64 1.52 10.76
N LEU A 93 -9.46 2.27 10.03
CA LEU A 93 -9.07 2.97 8.81
C LEU A 93 -8.50 4.35 9.16
N PRO A 94 -7.61 4.94 8.33
CA PRO A 94 -7.14 6.30 8.56
C PRO A 94 -8.32 7.29 8.53
N GLY A 95 -8.49 8.05 9.62
CA GLY A 95 -9.47 9.14 9.70
C GLY A 95 -8.95 10.45 9.14
N ASN A 96 -7.62 10.63 9.06
CA ASN A 96 -7.00 11.84 8.52
C ASN A 96 -5.58 11.61 7.98
N VAL A 97 -5.06 12.61 7.27
CA VAL A 97 -3.72 12.57 6.64
C VAL A 97 -2.60 12.46 7.69
N GLN A 98 -2.77 12.99 8.89
CA GLN A 98 -1.73 12.92 9.93
C GLN A 98 -1.56 11.49 10.44
N GLU A 99 -2.66 10.75 10.60
CA GLU A 99 -2.60 9.32 10.93
C GLU A 99 -1.86 8.53 9.85
N VAL A 100 -2.09 8.83 8.57
CA VAL A 100 -1.36 8.20 7.46
C VAL A 100 0.14 8.50 7.53
N ARG A 101 0.52 9.75 7.76
CA ARG A 101 1.94 10.14 7.92
C ARG A 101 2.57 9.44 9.12
N ALA A 102 1.86 9.38 10.25
CA ALA A 102 2.33 8.72 11.46
C ALA A 102 2.52 7.22 11.21
N PHE A 103 1.59 6.57 10.53
CA PHE A 103 1.70 5.16 10.17
C PHE A 103 2.90 4.86 9.27
N ILE A 104 3.10 5.66 8.21
CA ILE A 104 4.28 5.53 7.33
C ILE A 104 5.57 5.69 8.14
N LYS A 105 5.63 6.66 9.05
CA LYS A 105 6.79 6.88 9.93
C LYS A 105 7.05 5.65 10.81
N THR A 106 6.01 5.08 11.40
CA THR A 106 6.11 3.85 12.21
C THR A 106 6.64 2.68 11.39
N LEU A 107 6.10 2.43 10.20
CA LEU A 107 6.56 1.35 9.32
C LEU A 107 8.02 1.52 8.90
N LYS A 108 8.44 2.75 8.58
CA LYS A 108 9.85 3.05 8.26
C LYS A 108 10.77 2.76 9.45
N ASN A 109 10.38 3.16 10.65
CA ASN A 109 11.14 2.92 11.86
C ASN A 109 11.25 1.41 12.18
N TRP A 110 10.13 0.68 12.10
CA TRP A 110 10.12 -0.76 12.27
C TRP A 110 10.99 -1.46 11.22
N GLY A 111 10.82 -1.15 9.93
CA GLY A 111 11.65 -1.73 8.88
C GLY A 111 13.14 -1.50 9.10
N ARG A 112 13.53 -0.27 9.47
CA ARG A 112 14.92 0.05 9.83
C ARG A 112 15.41 -0.79 11.00
N ASN A 113 14.63 -0.86 12.09
CA ASN A 113 15.02 -1.60 13.29
C ASN A 113 15.11 -3.11 13.04
N THR A 114 14.18 -3.69 12.28
CA THR A 114 14.19 -5.10 11.87
C THR A 114 15.45 -5.41 11.05
N LEU A 115 15.81 -4.56 10.08
CA LEU A 115 17.01 -4.74 9.28
C LEU A 115 18.29 -4.62 10.11
N LEU A 116 18.33 -3.73 11.10
CA LEU A 116 19.45 -3.62 12.04
C LEU A 116 19.59 -4.88 12.92
N ALA A 117 18.50 -5.39 13.47
CA ALA A 117 18.50 -6.63 14.23
C ALA A 117 19.00 -7.82 13.39
N LEU A 118 18.54 -7.93 12.14
CA LEU A 118 19.01 -8.94 11.19
C LEU A 118 20.51 -8.80 10.90
N LYS A 119 21.02 -7.58 10.74
CA LYS A 119 22.45 -7.32 10.56
C LYS A 119 23.27 -7.81 11.76
N SER A 120 22.80 -7.53 12.98
CA SER A 120 23.44 -7.97 14.22
C SER A 120 23.45 -9.49 14.33
N ALA A 121 22.33 -10.16 14.07
CA ALA A 121 22.23 -11.62 14.09
C ALA A 121 23.18 -12.27 13.08
N ARG A 122 23.26 -11.73 11.85
CA ARG A 122 24.21 -12.20 10.83
C ARG A 122 25.67 -12.00 11.24
N LYS A 123 25.99 -10.94 11.97
CA LYS A 123 27.34 -10.72 12.49
C LYS A 123 27.71 -11.76 13.53
N LEU A 124 26.79 -12.05 14.47
CA LEU A 124 26.98 -13.08 15.47
C LEU A 124 27.21 -14.45 14.82
N LEU A 125 26.38 -14.81 13.83
CA LEU A 125 26.51 -16.09 13.12
C LEU A 125 27.92 -16.26 12.50
N ARG A 126 28.41 -15.25 11.77
CA ARG A 126 29.77 -15.30 11.20
C ARG A 126 30.86 -15.45 12.26
N GLN A 127 30.73 -14.75 13.39
CA GLN A 127 31.71 -14.86 14.48
C GLN A 127 31.74 -16.28 15.08
N GLN A 128 30.59 -16.95 15.15
CA GLN A 128 30.53 -18.33 15.62
C GLN A 128 31.09 -19.32 14.60
N GLU A 129 30.78 -19.14 13.31
CA GLU A 129 31.35 -19.92 12.21
C GLU A 129 32.88 -19.78 12.11
N ASP A 130 33.40 -18.55 12.27
CA ASP A 130 34.85 -18.26 12.22
C ASP A 130 35.62 -18.79 13.45
N THR A 131 34.95 -18.96 14.60
CA THR A 131 35.57 -19.42 15.86
C THR A 131 35.57 -20.95 15.99
N GLY A 132 34.86 -21.68 15.10
CA GLY A 132 34.75 -23.13 15.14
C GLY A 132 33.93 -23.67 16.31
N ASP A 133 33.11 -22.82 16.95
CA ASP A 133 32.22 -23.18 18.07
C ASP A 133 30.91 -23.86 17.62
N ILE A 134 30.80 -24.22 16.33
CA ILE A 134 29.69 -24.99 15.73
C ILE A 134 30.24 -26.01 14.74
#